data_AF-A0A5C8L9G5-F1
#
_entry.id   AF-A0A5C8L9G5-F1
#
_cell.length_a   1.000
_cell.length_b   1.000
_cell.length_c   1.000
_cell.angle_alpha   90.00
_cell.angle_beta   90.00
_cell.angle_gamma   90.00
#
_symmetry.space_group_name_H-M   'P 1'
#
loop_
_entity.id
_entity.type
_entity.pdbx_description
1 polymer ?
#
loop_
_entity_poly.entity_id
_entity_poly.type
_entity_poly.pdbx_seq_one_letter_code
_entity_poly.pdbx_strand_id
1 'polypeptide(L)'
;MIWEKENHGTGDLKGDYAPKYEMILFCSNGNKKLNGRRDCNILKSSKTKNNNHPTEKPVDLISYLIEKSTDPGDLVLDTFGGSCSTAIASKQTNRNCIVFEIEADYCSNGRKNLACTSKRMFGISDYLEK
;
A
#
# COMPACT_ATOMS: atom_id res chain seq x y z
N MET A 1 -6.84 -11.95 2.10
CA MET A 1 -7.10 -11.14 0.89
C MET A 1 -6.01 -11.43 -0.13
N ILE A 2 -6.29 -11.23 -1.42
CA ILE A 2 -5.36 -11.45 -2.52
C ILE A 2 -5.13 -10.12 -3.22
N TRP A 3 -3.88 -9.72 -3.39
CA TRP A 3 -3.50 -8.69 -4.34
C TRP A 3 -3.16 -9.34 -5.68
N GLU A 4 -4.02 -9.18 -6.67
CA GLU A 4 -3.75 -9.56 -8.06
C GLU A 4 -2.92 -8.45 -8.72
N LYS A 5 -1.73 -8.82 -9.16
CA LYS A 5 -0.83 -7.98 -9.94
C LYS A 5 -1.29 -8.07 -11.38
N GLU A 6 -1.67 -6.93 -11.98
CA GLU A 6 -2.23 -6.90 -13.34
C GLU A 6 -1.34 -7.61 -14.38
N ASN A 7 -0.02 -7.54 -14.18
CA ASN A 7 0.99 -8.25 -14.97
C ASN A 7 1.75 -9.30 -14.13
N HIS A 8 2.11 -10.41 -14.76
CA HIS A 8 3.01 -11.41 -14.18
C HIS A 8 4.47 -11.10 -14.55
N GLY A 9 5.41 -11.58 -13.73
CA GLY A 9 6.84 -11.44 -14.04
C GLY A 9 7.29 -12.36 -15.18
N THR A 10 8.45 -12.09 -15.76
CA THR A 10 9.14 -12.93 -16.75
C THR A 10 10.07 -13.94 -16.07
N GLY A 11 9.61 -14.55 -14.96
CA GLY A 11 10.39 -15.52 -14.18
C GLY A 11 10.63 -16.82 -14.95
N ASP A 12 10.84 -17.93 -14.24
CA ASP A 12 10.94 -19.23 -14.89
C ASP A 12 9.69 -19.51 -15.74
N LEU A 13 9.89 -19.65 -17.06
CA LEU A 13 8.82 -19.89 -18.03
C LEU A 13 8.55 -21.37 -18.27
N LYS A 14 9.30 -22.26 -17.61
CA LYS A 14 9.29 -23.71 -17.87
C LYS A 14 9.02 -24.54 -16.63
N GLY A 15 9.53 -24.14 -15.47
CA GLY A 15 9.47 -24.91 -14.22
C GLY A 15 8.41 -24.47 -13.21
N ASP A 16 7.73 -23.34 -13.41
CA ASP A 16 6.70 -22.85 -12.48
C ASP A 16 5.63 -21.98 -13.16
N TYR A 17 4.52 -21.76 -12.46
CA TYR A 17 3.48 -20.82 -12.87
C TYR A 17 3.92 -19.38 -12.58
N ALA A 18 3.65 -18.46 -13.51
CA ALA A 18 4.05 -17.07 -13.35
C ALA A 18 3.33 -16.41 -12.15
N PRO A 19 4.05 -15.93 -11.11
CA PRO A 19 3.43 -15.40 -9.91
C PRO A 19 2.70 -14.10 -10.21
N LYS A 20 1.36 -14.19 -10.22
CA LYS A 20 0.46 -13.08 -10.53
C LYS A 20 -0.16 -12.44 -9.28
N TYR A 21 0.01 -13.01 -8.09
CA TYR A 21 -0.59 -12.45 -6.89
C TYR A 21 0.34 -12.42 -5.68
N GLU A 22 -0.05 -11.64 -4.69
CA GLU A 22 0.53 -11.58 -3.34
C GLU A 22 -0.60 -11.73 -2.32
N MET A 23 -0.35 -12.43 -1.21
CA MET A 23 -1.34 -12.59 -0.15
C MET A 23 -1.27 -11.42 0.84
N ILE A 24 -2.45 -10.98 1.30
CA ILE A 24 -2.60 -9.98 2.36
C ILE A 24 -3.42 -10.61 3.48
N LEU A 25 -2.85 -10.67 4.68
CA LEU A 25 -3.59 -11.06 5.88
C LEU A 25 -4.21 -9.83 6.53
N PHE A 26 -5.53 -9.85 6.73
CA PHE A 26 -6.25 -8.79 7.45
C PHE A 26 -6.73 -9.36 8.79
N CYS A 27 -6.33 -8.72 9.88
CA CYS A 27 -6.71 -9.09 11.24
C CYS A 27 -7.23 -7.84 11.97
N SER A 28 -8.30 -7.99 12.74
CA SER A 28 -8.87 -6.93 13.57
C SER A 28 -8.96 -7.39 15.02
N ASN A 29 -8.61 -6.51 15.96
CA ASN A 29 -8.92 -6.74 17.36
C ASN A 29 -10.36 -6.30 17.64
N GLY A 30 -11.20 -7.23 18.10
CA GLY A 30 -12.61 -6.98 18.36
C GLY A 30 -13.44 -6.70 17.10
N ASN A 31 -14.52 -5.95 17.27
CA ASN A 31 -15.57 -5.76 16.26
C ASN A 31 -15.36 -4.51 15.39
N LYS A 32 -14.11 -4.16 15.05
CA LYS A 32 -13.83 -2.99 14.19
C LYS A 32 -14.49 -3.18 12.83
N LYS A 33 -15.33 -2.22 12.44
CA LYS A 33 -15.98 -2.19 11.13
C LYS A 33 -15.05 -1.54 10.11
N LEU A 34 -15.06 -2.05 8.88
CA LEU A 34 -14.38 -1.41 7.75
C LEU A 34 -15.22 -0.25 7.22
N ASN A 35 -14.54 0.77 6.72
CA ASN A 35 -15.17 1.96 6.16
C ASN A 35 -15.76 1.71 4.77
N GLY A 36 -16.87 2.40 4.45
CA GLY A 36 -17.55 2.30 3.16
C GLY A 36 -18.28 0.97 2.94
N ARG A 37 -18.35 0.52 1.69
CA ARG A 37 -19.09 -0.70 1.30
C ARG A 37 -18.30 -1.98 1.52
N ARG A 38 -18.96 -3.12 1.36
CA ARG A 38 -18.29 -4.43 1.29
C ARG A 38 -17.63 -4.57 -0.08
N ASP A 39 -16.31 -4.67 -0.09
CA ASP A 39 -15.51 -4.87 -1.31
C ASP A 39 -15.06 -6.34 -1.42
N CYS A 40 -14.69 -6.76 -2.64
CA CYS A 40 -14.15 -8.09 -2.90
C CYS A 40 -12.80 -8.28 -2.22
N ASN A 41 -12.49 -9.51 -1.84
CA ASN A 41 -11.21 -9.88 -1.21
C ASN A 41 -10.05 -10.04 -2.22
N ILE A 42 -10.29 -9.77 -3.51
CA ILE A 42 -9.30 -9.71 -4.58
C ILE A 42 -9.13 -8.24 -4.98
N LEU A 43 -7.97 -7.67 -4.68
CA LEU A 43 -7.60 -6.30 -5.00
C LEU A 43 -6.70 -6.30 -6.23
N LYS A 44 -7.10 -5.57 -7.27
CA LYS A 44 -6.29 -5.43 -8.49
C LYS A 44 -5.47 -4.14 -8.40
N SER A 45 -4.16 -4.27 -8.55
CA SER A 45 -3.26 -3.12 -8.61
C SER A 45 -1.98 -3.50 -9.36
N SER A 46 -1.52 -2.62 -10.24
CA SER A 46 -0.25 -2.78 -10.94
C SER A 46 0.93 -2.72 -9.96
N LYS A 47 1.96 -3.54 -10.20
CA LYS A 47 3.22 -3.46 -9.44
C LYS A 47 3.90 -2.12 -9.69
N THR A 48 4.74 -1.70 -8.76
CA THR A 48 5.63 -0.57 -9.00
C THR A 48 6.78 -1.00 -9.92
N LYS A 49 7.54 -0.02 -10.41
CA LYS A 49 8.79 -0.29 -11.16
C LYS A 49 9.96 -0.67 -10.23
N ASN A 50 9.74 -0.71 -8.91
CA ASN A 50 10.77 -0.97 -7.90
C ASN A 50 11.98 -0.04 -7.99
N ASN A 51 11.76 1.23 -8.35
CA ASN A 51 12.84 2.21 -8.52
C ASN A 51 13.50 2.58 -7.19
N ASN A 52 12.74 2.53 -6.10
CA ASN A 52 13.19 2.97 -4.77
C ASN A 52 13.57 1.81 -3.85
N HIS A 53 12.96 0.63 -4.06
CA HIS A 53 13.18 -0.57 -3.25
C HIS A 53 12.82 -1.83 -4.07
N PRO A 54 13.56 -2.96 -3.93
CA PRO A 54 13.29 -4.18 -4.69
C PRO A 54 11.88 -4.77 -4.54
N THR A 55 11.24 -4.53 -3.39
CA THR A 55 9.92 -5.07 -3.03
C THR A 55 8.88 -3.98 -2.76
N GLU A 56 9.00 -2.83 -3.42
CA GLU A 56 8.14 -1.65 -3.25
C GLU A 56 6.67 -1.97 -3.53
N LYS A 57 5.80 -1.63 -2.56
CA LYS A 57 4.35 -1.81 -2.68
C LYS A 57 3.70 -0.57 -3.33
N PRO A 58 2.69 -0.74 -4.19
CA PRO A 58 1.99 0.39 -4.80
C PRO A 58 1.32 1.26 -3.73
N VAL A 59 1.59 2.57 -3.76
CA VAL A 59 1.04 3.53 -2.79
C VAL A 59 -0.49 3.51 -2.82
N ASP A 60 -1.11 3.42 -4.00
CA ASP A 60 -2.58 3.39 -4.12
C ASP A 60 -3.21 2.17 -3.45
N LEU A 61 -2.56 1.00 -3.54
CA LEU A 61 -3.01 -0.21 -2.84
C LEU A 61 -2.95 -0.01 -1.32
N ILE A 62 -1.87 0.58 -0.82
CA ILE A 62 -1.70 0.85 0.61
C ILE A 62 -2.69 1.92 1.08
N SER A 63 -2.89 2.99 0.31
CA SER A 63 -3.89 4.04 0.58
C SER A 63 -5.28 3.47 0.71
N TYR A 64 -5.68 2.59 -0.22
CA TYR A 64 -6.97 1.89 -0.15
C TYR A 64 -7.10 1.08 1.16
N LEU A 65 -6.09 0.29 1.52
CA LEU A 65 -6.12 -0.50 2.76
C LEU A 65 -6.21 0.37 4.02
N ILE A 66 -5.49 1.50 4.06
CA ILE A 66 -5.53 2.47 5.14
C ILE A 66 -6.93 3.09 5.25
N GLU A 67 -7.49 3.56 4.15
CA GLU A 67 -8.82 4.20 4.13
C GLU A 67 -9.93 3.25 4.59
N LYS A 68 -9.86 1.98 4.19
CA LYS A 68 -10.81 0.95 4.62
C LYS A 68 -10.70 0.61 6.10
N SER A 69 -9.50 0.70 6.68
CA SER A 69 -9.20 0.13 8.00
C SER A 69 -9.00 1.17 9.11
N THR A 70 -8.97 2.45 8.79
CA THR A 70 -8.68 3.56 9.71
C THR A 70 -9.51 4.79 9.36
N ASP A 71 -9.62 5.74 10.27
CA ASP A 71 -10.23 7.05 10.04
C ASP A 71 -9.18 8.16 9.88
N PRO A 72 -9.50 9.30 9.23
CA PRO A 72 -8.59 10.44 9.17
C PRO A 72 -8.12 10.86 10.58
N GLY A 73 -6.82 11.07 10.73
CA GLY A 73 -6.18 11.37 12.02
C GLY A 73 -5.71 10.15 12.82
N ASP A 74 -6.15 8.93 12.48
CA ASP A 74 -5.63 7.70 13.10
C ASP A 74 -4.12 7.55 12.90
N LEU A 75 -3.47 6.82 13.80
CA LEU A 75 -2.05 6.47 13.71
C LEU A 75 -1.86 5.12 12.99
N VAL A 76 -1.06 5.13 11.94
CA VAL A 76 -0.61 3.94 11.20
C VAL A 76 0.83 3.61 11.61
N LEU A 77 1.10 2.35 11.93
CA LEU A 77 2.45 1.86 12.24
C LEU A 77 2.93 0.90 11.15
N ASP A 78 4.15 1.13 10.67
CA ASP A 78 4.87 0.22 9.79
C ASP A 78 6.26 -0.06 10.36
N THR A 79 6.57 -1.33 10.63
CA THR A 79 7.88 -1.72 11.19
C THR A 79 8.89 -2.15 10.12
N PHE A 80 8.49 -2.16 8.84
CA PHE A 80 9.31 -2.62 7.71
C PHE A 80 9.15 -1.64 6.54
N GLY A 81 9.62 -0.41 6.76
CA GLY A 81 9.29 0.75 5.93
C GLY A 81 9.65 0.63 4.46
N GLY A 82 10.76 -0.03 4.11
CA GLY A 82 11.25 -0.14 2.73
C GLY A 82 11.33 1.22 2.04
N SER A 83 10.61 1.39 0.92
CA SER A 83 10.52 2.68 0.21
C SER A 83 9.60 3.73 0.88
N CYS A 84 9.11 3.46 2.09
CA CYS A 84 8.17 4.27 2.86
C CYS A 84 6.81 4.48 2.18
N SER A 85 6.33 3.51 1.39
CA SER A 85 5.01 3.56 0.75
C SER A 85 3.87 3.81 1.75
N THR A 86 3.97 3.24 2.96
CA THR A 86 2.98 3.40 4.03
C THR A 86 2.93 4.83 4.59
N ALA A 87 4.08 5.48 4.74
CA ALA A 87 4.12 6.89 5.17
C ALA A 87 3.53 7.83 4.11
N ILE A 88 3.85 7.58 2.85
CA ILE A 88 3.32 8.34 1.71
C ILE A 88 1.79 8.18 1.64
N ALA A 89 1.30 6.94 1.68
CA ALA A 89 -0.13 6.63 1.68
C ALA A 89 -0.86 7.26 2.88
N SER A 90 -0.27 7.19 4.08
CA SER A 90 -0.83 7.80 5.28
C SER A 90 -0.94 9.33 5.13
N LYS A 91 0.11 10.00 4.62
CA LYS A 91 0.09 11.45 4.36
C LYS A 91 -0.98 11.83 3.34
N GLN A 92 -1.08 11.08 2.24
CA GLN A 92 -2.08 11.32 1.19
C GLN A 92 -3.50 11.16 1.70
N THR A 93 -3.73 10.19 2.59
CA THR A 93 -5.04 9.87 3.18
C THR A 93 -5.30 10.61 4.49
N ASN A 94 -4.46 11.56 4.90
CA ASN A 94 -4.63 12.34 6.13
C ASN A 94 -4.64 11.48 7.42
N ARG A 95 -3.77 10.47 7.49
CA ARG A 95 -3.45 9.69 8.70
C ARG A 95 -2.07 10.10 9.24
N ASN A 96 -1.89 9.93 10.54
CA ASN A 96 -0.57 10.00 11.18
C ASN A 96 0.18 8.69 10.93
N CYS A 97 1.52 8.72 10.89
CA CYS A 97 2.30 7.52 10.60
C CYS A 97 3.60 7.48 11.40
N ILE A 98 3.95 6.29 11.89
CA ILE A 98 5.30 5.95 12.40
C ILE A 98 5.83 4.82 11.54
N VAL A 99 7.03 5.00 10.98
CA VAL A 99 7.69 4.01 10.15
C VAL A 99 9.10 3.72 10.68
N PHE A 100 9.42 2.44 10.83
CA PHE A 100 10.77 1.97 11.12
C PHE A 100 11.37 1.32 9.87
N GLU A 101 12.64 1.60 9.62
CA GLU A 101 13.44 0.98 8.57
C GLU A 101 14.88 0.88 9.08
N ILE A 102 15.52 -0.28 8.92
CA ILE A 102 16.85 -0.55 9.49
C ILE A 102 17.96 -0.10 8.55
N GLU A 103 17.74 -0.17 7.24
CA GLU A 103 18.72 0.21 6.24
C GLU A 103 18.74 1.72 6.04
N ALA A 104 19.90 2.34 6.29
CA ALA A 104 20.06 3.80 6.27
C ALA A 104 19.73 4.43 4.91
N ASP A 105 20.04 3.73 3.81
CA ASP A 105 19.78 4.20 2.44
C ASP A 105 18.29 4.25 2.14
N TYR A 106 17.53 3.22 2.55
CA TYR A 106 16.07 3.21 2.42
C TYR A 106 15.42 4.26 3.30
N CYS A 107 15.91 4.46 4.53
CA CYS A 107 15.51 5.58 5.38
C CYS A 107 15.68 6.94 4.69
N SER A 108 16.86 7.17 4.07
CA SER A 108 17.19 8.43 3.40
C SER A 108 16.27 8.69 2.19
N ASN A 109 16.09 7.68 1.34
CA ASN A 109 15.24 7.76 0.15
C ASN A 109 13.76 7.94 0.54
N GLY A 110 13.29 7.20 1.54
CA GLY A 110 11.93 7.32 2.06
C GLY A 110 11.60 8.72 2.59
N ARG A 111 12.53 9.34 3.33
CA ARG A 111 12.36 10.73 3.81
C ARG A 111 12.26 11.73 2.66
N LYS A 112 13.07 11.59 1.62
CA LYS A 112 13.01 12.46 0.43
C LYS A 112 11.66 12.33 -0.27
N ASN A 113 11.21 11.10 -0.51
CA ASN A 113 9.92 10.83 -1.16
C ASN A 113 8.75 11.40 -0.33
N LEU A 114 8.78 11.23 0.98
CA LEU A 114 7.75 11.75 1.89
C LEU A 114 7.72 13.29 1.92
N ALA A 115 8.88 13.95 1.83
CA ALA A 115 8.98 15.40 1.78
C ALA A 115 8.34 15.96 0.50
N CYS A 116 8.58 15.33 -0.65
CA CYS A 116 8.00 15.71 -1.95
C CYS A 116 6.52 15.35 -2.11
N THR A 117 5.98 14.48 -1.26
CA THR A 117 4.57 14.05 -1.33
C THR A 117 3.63 15.15 -0.84
N SER A 118 2.66 15.56 -1.65
CA SER A 118 1.55 16.41 -1.20
C SER A 118 0.40 15.57 -0.63
N LYS A 119 -0.48 16.20 0.16
CA LYS A 119 -1.79 15.59 0.48
C LYS A 119 -2.58 15.36 -0.81
N ARG A 120 -3.41 14.32 -0.85
CA ARG A 120 -4.33 14.10 -1.97
C ARG A 120 -5.38 15.20 -1.93
N MET A 121 -5.52 15.95 -3.02
CA MET A 121 -6.37 17.15 -3.05
C MET A 121 -7.87 16.84 -3.14
N PHE A 122 -8.27 15.59 -3.43
CA PHE A 122 -9.67 15.17 -3.52
C PHE A 122 -9.85 13.71 -3.03
N GLY A 123 -10.89 13.48 -2.22
CA GLY A 123 -11.30 12.17 -1.71
C GLY A 123 -11.94 11.31 -2.80
N ILE A 124 -11.79 9.99 -2.69
CA ILE A 124 -12.27 8.99 -3.65
C ILE A 124 -13.81 8.90 -3.59
N SER A 125 -14.51 9.88 -4.18
CA SER A 125 -15.86 9.67 -4.71
C SER A 125 -15.81 9.33 -6.21
N ASP A 126 -14.67 9.55 -6.89
CA ASP A 126 -14.64 9.61 -8.37
C ASP A 126 -14.11 8.33 -9.06
N TYR A 127 -13.78 7.26 -8.33
CA TYR A 127 -13.15 6.06 -8.91
C TYR A 127 -14.01 4.79 -8.94
N LEU A 128 -15.33 4.88 -8.65
CA LEU A 128 -16.23 3.72 -8.69
C LEU A 128 -17.44 3.86 -9.64
N GLU A 129 -17.39 4.77 -10.62
CA GLU A 129 -18.40 4.87 -11.70
C GLU A 129 -18.02 4.14 -13.00
N LYS A 130 -17.27 3.03 -12.94
CA LYS A 130 -17.10 2.14 -14.11
C LYS A 130 -17.26 0.68 -13.74
#